data_AF-A0AAN8TFV1-F1
#
_entry.id   AF-A0AAN8TFV1-F1
#
_cell.length_a   1.000
_cell.length_b   1.000
_cell.length_c   1.000
_cell.angle_alpha   90.00
_cell.angle_beta   90.00
_cell.angle_gamma   90.00
#
_symmetry.space_group_name_H-M   'P 1'
#
loop_
_entity.id
_entity.type
_entity.pdbx_description
1 polymer ?
#
loop_
_entity_poly.entity_id
_entity_poly.type
_entity_poly.pdbx_seq_one_letter_code
_entity_poly.pdbx_strand_id
1 'polypeptide(L)'
;MLMDVCNEDKSLEDARSIHEHLLRSRPHLDIKMYNKILEMYGKCGSMNDAFLVFRKMPQRNLTSWDTMITWLGYLDEAMEFIERMPIQPSIEVWDTMMNLCTIHGNSELAEIVELLDPSRLDEQSKAGFLAVKASE
;
A
#
# COMPACT_ATOMS: atom_id res chain seq x y z
N MET A 1 0.39 12.91 12.70
CA MET A 1 0.40 13.45 11.33
C MET A 1 1.64 12.90 10.65
N LEU A 2 1.53 11.79 9.92
CA LEU A 2 2.63 11.27 9.09
C LEU A 2 2.18 11.27 7.62
N MET A 3 1.83 12.46 7.16
CA MET A 3 2.01 12.90 5.77
C MET A 3 3.12 13.95 5.72
N ASP A 4 4.18 13.75 6.52
CA ASP A 4 5.39 14.58 6.49
C ASP A 4 6.64 13.72 6.31
N VAL A 5 6.50 12.63 5.54
CA VAL A 5 7.61 12.23 4.67
C VAL A 5 7.40 13.00 3.36
N CYS A 6 7.74 14.30 3.39
CA CYS A 6 8.18 15.01 2.20
C CYS A 6 9.33 14.18 1.63
N ASN A 7 9.03 13.23 0.74
CA ASN A 7 10.06 12.50 0.03
C ASN A 7 10.50 13.39 -1.14
N GLU A 8 11.79 13.66 -1.12
CA GLU A 8 12.55 14.52 -2.03
C GLU A 8 12.23 14.24 -3.51
N ASP A 9 11.98 15.31 -4.26
CA ASP A 9 12.05 15.41 -5.73
C ASP A 9 11.43 14.29 -6.58
N LYS A 10 10.12 14.05 -6.43
CA LYS A 10 9.34 13.42 -7.52
C LYS A 10 8.16 14.30 -7.87
N SER A 11 8.34 15.08 -8.94
CA SER A 11 7.25 15.89 -9.49
C SER A 11 6.11 14.97 -9.94
N LEU A 12 4.95 15.11 -9.31
CA LEU A 12 3.71 14.46 -9.75
C LEU A 12 3.39 14.79 -11.22
N GLU A 13 3.82 15.95 -11.70
CA GLU A 13 3.67 16.36 -13.10
C GLU A 13 4.53 15.48 -14.02
N ASP A 14 5.76 15.16 -13.63
CA ASP A 14 6.63 14.23 -14.37
C ASP A 14 6.02 12.83 -14.40
N ALA A 15 5.48 12.36 -13.26
CA ALA A 15 4.80 11.07 -13.18
C ALA A 15 3.61 10.98 -14.14
N ARG A 16 2.79 12.04 -14.22
CA ARG A 16 1.67 12.14 -15.18
C ARG A 16 2.16 12.18 -16.63
N SER A 17 3.21 12.95 -16.91
CA SER A 17 3.82 13.05 -18.25
C SER A 17 4.34 11.69 -18.73
N ILE A 18 5.06 10.96 -17.85
CA ILE A 18 5.57 9.61 -18.14
C ILE A 18 4.41 8.65 -18.40
N HIS A 19 3.39 8.65 -17.54
CA HIS A 19 2.23 7.77 -17.70
C HIS A 19 1.49 8.04 -19.02
N GLU A 20 1.24 9.31 -19.37
CA GLU A 20 0.66 9.68 -20.66
C GLU A 20 1.53 9.22 -21.83
N HIS A 21 2.84 9.43 -21.76
CA HIS A 21 3.77 9.00 -22.80
C HIS A 21 3.76 7.48 -22.99
N LEU A 22 3.70 6.71 -21.90
CA LEU A 22 3.60 5.25 -21.93
C LEU A 22 2.30 4.81 -22.63
N LEU A 23 1.16 5.42 -22.31
CA LEU A 23 -0.12 5.12 -22.94
C LEU A 23 -0.14 5.45 -24.45
N ARG A 24 0.55 6.53 -24.86
CA ARG A 24 0.66 6.90 -26.29
C ARG A 24 1.61 6.01 -27.06
N SER A 25 2.73 5.62 -26.45
CA SER A 25 3.78 4.83 -27.10
C SER A 25 3.50 3.33 -27.10
N ARG A 26 2.67 2.83 -26.16
CA ARG A 26 2.36 1.40 -26.02
C ARG A 26 0.85 1.19 -25.86
N PRO A 27 0.18 0.63 -26.88
CA PRO A 27 -1.27 0.39 -26.82
C PRO A 27 -1.66 -0.69 -25.80
N HIS A 28 -0.71 -1.57 -25.44
CA HIS A 28 -0.92 -2.64 -24.46
C HIS A 28 0.22 -2.61 -23.43
N LEU A 29 -0.10 -2.17 -22.22
CA LEU A 29 0.79 -2.27 -21.08
C LEU A 29 0.63 -3.64 -20.44
N ASP A 30 1.76 -4.27 -20.09
CA ASP A 30 1.75 -5.49 -19.31
C ASP A 30 1.55 -5.18 -17.81
N ILE A 31 1.25 -6.22 -17.04
CA ILE A 31 1.00 -6.09 -15.59
C ILE A 31 2.20 -5.50 -14.84
N LYS A 32 3.43 -5.79 -15.30
CA LYS A 32 4.65 -5.25 -14.69
C LYS A 32 4.74 -3.74 -14.86
N MET A 33 4.36 -3.23 -16.04
CA MET A 33 4.35 -1.80 -16.30
C MET A 33 3.26 -1.09 -15.51
N TYR A 34 2.07 -1.67 -15.40
CA TYR A 34 1.03 -1.13 -14.53
C TYR A 34 1.48 -1.04 -13.08
N ASN A 35 2.10 -2.09 -12.54
CA ASN A 35 2.61 -2.07 -11.16
C ASN A 35 3.67 -0.98 -10.95
N LYS A 36 4.54 -0.74 -11.94
CA LYS A 36 5.51 0.38 -11.88
C LYS A 36 4.83 1.76 -11.87
N ILE A 37 3.75 1.92 -12.63
CA ILE A 37 2.97 3.18 -12.64
C ILE A 37 2.28 3.39 -11.29
N LEU A 38 1.73 2.33 -10.68
CA LEU A 38 1.16 2.39 -9.32
C LEU A 38 2.21 2.81 -8.29
N GLU A 39 3.37 2.14 -8.30
CA GLU A 39 4.47 2.45 -7.39
C GLU A 39 4.97 3.89 -7.56
N MET A 40 5.04 4.38 -8.80
CA MET A 40 5.39 5.76 -9.10
C MET A 40 4.39 6.74 -8.49
N TYR A 41 3.09 6.54 -8.68
CA TYR A 41 2.07 7.42 -8.11
C TYR A 41 2.01 7.36 -6.58
N GLY A 42 2.20 6.17 -6.00
CA GLY A 42 2.34 6.00 -4.55
C GLY A 42 3.51 6.81 -3.99
N LYS A 43 4.69 6.73 -4.62
CA LYS A 43 5.87 7.53 -4.26
C LYS A 43 5.68 9.04 -4.43
N CYS A 44 4.76 9.47 -5.30
CA CYS A 44 4.39 10.88 -5.47
C CYS A 44 3.26 11.33 -4.52
N GLY A 45 2.75 10.43 -3.67
CA GLY A 45 1.62 10.71 -2.77
C GLY A 45 0.27 10.90 -3.47
N SER A 46 0.16 10.63 -4.78
CA SER A 46 -1.10 10.80 -5.52
C SER A 46 -1.88 9.50 -5.59
N MET A 47 -2.54 9.16 -4.48
CA MET A 47 -3.39 7.95 -4.44
C MET A 47 -4.57 8.02 -5.41
N ASN A 48 -5.11 9.21 -5.68
CA ASN A 48 -6.15 9.38 -6.69
C ASN A 48 -5.71 8.89 -8.07
N ASP A 49 -4.50 9.27 -8.51
CA ASP A 49 -3.96 8.80 -9.79
C ASP A 49 -3.65 7.29 -9.77
N ALA A 50 -3.08 6.79 -8.67
CA ALA A 50 -2.85 5.35 -8.47
C ALA A 50 -4.16 4.54 -8.57
N PHE A 51 -5.23 4.98 -7.91
CA PHE A 51 -6.54 4.35 -7.99
C PHE A 51 -7.14 4.35 -9.40
N LEU A 52 -7.00 5.45 -10.14
CA LEU A 52 -7.47 5.53 -11.53
C LEU A 52 -6.75 4.52 -12.43
N VAL A 53 -5.44 4.36 -12.25
CA VAL A 53 -4.65 3.33 -12.94
C VAL A 53 -5.11 1.95 -12.52
N PHE A 54 -5.15 1.69 -11.21
CA PHE A 54 -5.54 0.39 -10.66
C PHE A 54 -6.90 -0.04 -11.17
N ARG A 55 -7.90 0.85 -11.25
CA ARG A 55 -9.24 0.54 -11.79
C ARG A 55 -9.24 0.21 -13.28
N LYS A 56 -8.34 0.81 -14.06
CA LYS A 56 -8.22 0.58 -15.51
C LYS A 56 -7.38 -0.65 -15.85
N MET A 57 -6.68 -1.25 -14.90
CA MET A 57 -5.91 -2.48 -15.14
C MET A 57 -6.81 -3.62 -15.61
N PRO A 58 -6.47 -4.29 -16.73
CA PRO A 58 -7.23 -5.44 -17.22
C PRO A 58 -7.06 -6.68 -16.33
N GLN A 59 -5.89 -6.81 -15.70
CA GLN A 59 -5.54 -7.88 -14.77
C GLN A 59 -4.74 -7.30 -13.59
N ARG A 60 -4.92 -7.88 -12.40
CA ARG A 60 -4.25 -7.48 -11.16
C ARG A 60 -3.65 -8.71 -10.51
N ASN A 61 -2.46 -8.58 -9.96
CA ASN A 61 -1.79 -9.64 -9.21
C ASN A 61 -1.49 -9.15 -7.79
N LEU A 62 -0.88 -10.02 -6.98
CA LEU A 62 -0.50 -9.72 -5.60
C LEU A 62 0.20 -8.37 -5.48
N THR A 63 1.23 -8.13 -6.30
CA THR A 63 1.95 -6.85 -6.31
C THR A 63 1.06 -5.64 -6.60
N SER A 64 0.05 -5.75 -7.48
CA SER A 64 -0.88 -4.64 -7.75
C SER A 64 -1.68 -4.27 -6.49
N TRP A 65 -2.17 -5.28 -5.77
CA TRP A 65 -2.97 -5.11 -4.56
C TRP A 65 -2.11 -4.63 -3.39
N ASP A 66 -0.97 -5.28 -3.16
CA ASP A 66 -0.02 -4.92 -2.12
C ASP A 66 0.44 -3.47 -2.28
N THR A 67 0.78 -3.05 -3.51
CA THR A 67 1.19 -1.66 -3.78
C THR A 67 0.07 -0.69 -3.37
N MET A 68 -1.18 -0.96 -3.75
CA MET A 68 -2.28 -0.08 -3.35
C MET A 68 -2.38 0.01 -1.83
N ILE A 69 -2.36 -1.13 -1.14
CA ILE A 69 -2.49 -1.18 0.32
C ILE A 69 -1.34 -0.46 1.03
N THR A 70 -0.10 -0.67 0.59
CA THR A 70 1.08 -0.03 1.17
C THR A 70 0.98 1.49 1.16
N TRP A 71 0.36 2.06 0.13
CA TRP A 71 0.22 3.51 -0.01
C TRP A 71 -1.12 4.05 0.54
N LEU A 72 -2.02 3.21 1.05
CA LEU A 72 -3.22 3.67 1.73
C LEU A 72 -2.84 4.25 3.10
N GLY A 73 -3.10 5.54 3.27
CA GLY A 73 -2.77 6.28 4.50
C GLY A 73 -3.78 6.06 5.64
N TYR A 74 -4.85 5.31 5.40
CA TYR A 74 -5.91 5.05 6.36
C TYR A 74 -6.12 3.56 6.54
N LEU A 75 -6.12 3.14 7.80
CA LEU A 75 -6.20 1.75 8.19
C LEU A 75 -7.51 1.08 7.74
N ASP A 76 -8.62 1.80 7.88
CA ASP A 76 -9.95 1.33 7.48
C ASP A 76 -10.03 1.10 5.97
N GLU A 77 -9.43 2.00 5.18
CA GLU A 77 -9.37 1.86 3.71
C GLU A 77 -8.48 0.68 3.31
N ALA A 78 -7.35 0.47 4.00
CA ALA A 78 -6.47 -0.67 3.78
C ALA A 78 -7.20 -2.01 4.06
N MET A 79 -8.00 -2.06 5.13
CA MET A 79 -8.82 -3.24 5.46
C MET A 79 -9.89 -3.54 4.44
N GLU A 80 -10.64 -2.53 4.02
CA GLU A 80 -11.65 -2.69 2.96
C GLU A 80 -11.02 -3.22 1.67
N PHE A 81 -9.77 -2.83 1.40
CA PHE A 81 -9.02 -3.33 0.24
C PHE A 81 -8.61 -4.79 0.40
N ILE A 82 -8.13 -5.19 1.58
CA ILE A 82 -7.75 -6.58 1.91
C ILE A 82 -8.96 -7.51 1.83
N GLU A 83 -10.11 -7.11 2.37
CA GLU A 83 -11.34 -7.89 2.31
C GLU A 83 -11.80 -8.15 0.87
N ARG A 84 -11.47 -7.24 -0.05
CA ARG A 84 -11.78 -7.36 -1.48
C ARG A 84 -10.73 -8.14 -2.27
N MET A 85 -9.59 -8.48 -1.67
CA MET A 85 -8.56 -9.24 -2.38
C MET A 85 -9.03 -10.68 -2.61
N PRO A 86 -8.98 -11.20 -3.85
CA PRO A 86 -9.26 -12.62 -4.12
C PRO A 86 -8.10 -13.54 -3.70
N ILE A 87 -7.03 -12.98 -3.15
CA ILE A 87 -5.77 -13.63 -2.80
C ILE A 87 -5.28 -13.09 -1.46
N GLN A 88 -4.50 -13.87 -0.72
CA GLN A 88 -4.00 -13.43 0.58
C GLN A 88 -2.96 -12.30 0.42
N PRO A 89 -3.02 -11.23 1.24
CA PRO A 89 -2.02 -10.14 1.23
C PRO A 89 -0.62 -10.67 1.55
N SER A 90 0.46 -10.03 1.10
CA SER A 90 1.83 -10.45 1.46
C SER A 90 2.23 -10.03 2.89
N ILE A 91 3.36 -10.55 3.37
CA ILE A 91 3.99 -10.16 4.65
C ILE A 91 4.24 -8.64 4.70
N GLU A 92 4.72 -8.06 3.60
CA GLU A 92 5.02 -6.63 3.50
C GLU A 92 3.78 -5.74 3.75
N VAL A 93 2.59 -6.20 3.33
CA VAL A 93 1.33 -5.51 3.62
C VAL A 93 1.04 -5.52 5.12
N TRP A 94 1.18 -6.68 5.77
CA TRP A 94 0.93 -6.81 7.21
C TRP A 94 1.91 -5.95 8.02
N ASP A 95 3.20 -5.95 7.68
CA ASP A 95 4.19 -5.09 8.34
C ASP A 95 3.85 -3.59 8.15
N THR A 96 3.40 -3.19 6.95
CA THR A 96 2.97 -1.81 6.69
C THR A 96 1.79 -1.41 7.57
N MET A 97 0.78 -2.28 7.69
CA MET A 97 -0.40 -2.02 8.51
C MET A 97 -0.07 -1.95 10.00
N MET A 98 0.84 -2.80 10.48
CA MET A 98 1.31 -2.76 11.87
C MET A 98 2.03 -1.44 12.20
N ASN A 99 2.85 -0.95 11.28
CA ASN A 99 3.48 0.36 11.42
C ASN A 99 2.44 1.47 11.50
N LEU A 100 1.40 1.43 10.65
CA LEU A 100 0.27 2.38 10.71
C LEU A 100 -0.49 2.28 12.05
N CYS A 101 -0.79 1.08 12.55
CA CYS A 101 -1.44 0.88 13.84
C CYS A 101 -0.62 1.48 14.99
N THR A 102 0.69 1.24 14.98
CA THR A 102 1.63 1.76 15.99
C THR A 102 1.66 3.29 16.01
N ILE A 103 1.65 3.92 14.82
CA ILE A 103 1.63 5.38 14.68
C ILE A 103 0.31 5.99 15.17
N HIS A 104 -0.80 5.32 14.89
CA HIS A 104 -2.13 5.85 15.15
C HIS A 104 -2.71 5.42 16.51
N GLY A 105 -2.03 4.53 17.24
CA GLY A 105 -2.50 4.00 18.52
C GLY A 105 -3.81 3.20 18.39
N ASN A 106 -4.03 2.56 17.24
CA ASN A 106 -5.21 1.76 16.97
C ASN A 106 -4.85 0.27 17.10
N SER A 107 -5.29 -0.37 18.18
CA SER A 107 -4.94 -1.75 18.58
C SER A 107 -5.79 -2.83 17.88
N GLU A 108 -6.93 -2.48 17.29
CA GLU A 108 -7.94 -3.44 16.82
C GLU A 108 -7.44 -4.34 15.68
N LEU A 109 -6.58 -3.81 14.81
CA LEU A 109 -6.09 -4.55 13.65
C LEU A 109 -4.88 -5.43 13.96
N ALA A 110 -4.09 -5.05 14.95
CA ALA A 110 -2.99 -5.88 15.40
C ALA A 110 -3.49 -7.19 16.04
N GLU A 111 -4.64 -7.15 16.71
CA GLU A 111 -5.35 -8.35 17.14
C GLU A 111 -5.79 -9.22 15.96
N ILE A 112 -6.27 -8.60 14.87
CA ILE A 112 -6.64 -9.31 13.64
C ILE A 112 -5.42 -10.00 13.02
N VAL A 113 -4.24 -9.36 12.95
CA VAL A 113 -3.02 -10.00 12.42
C VAL A 113 -2.56 -11.17 13.29
N GLU A 114 -2.59 -11.01 14.63
CA GLU A 114 -2.33 -12.12 15.57
C GLU A 114 -3.31 -13.28 15.39
N LEU A 115 -4.59 -12.97 15.14
CA LEU A 115 -5.64 -13.97 14.94
C LEU A 115 -5.55 -14.67 13.58
N LEU A 116 -5.15 -13.95 12.53
CA LEU A 116 -5.12 -14.47 11.16
C LEU A 116 -3.89 -15.33 10.92
N ASP A 117 -2.68 -14.84 11.21
CA ASP A 117 -1.43 -15.60 11.07
C ASP A 117 -0.20 -14.83 11.64
N PRO A 118 0.25 -15.14 12.87
CA PRO A 118 1.43 -14.51 13.49
C PRO A 118 2.75 -14.75 12.75
N SER A 119 2.81 -15.76 11.87
CA SER A 119 4.01 -16.08 11.09
C SER A 119 4.29 -15.05 9.99
N ARG A 120 3.33 -14.17 9.71
CA ARG A 120 3.40 -13.17 8.64
C ARG A 120 3.96 -11.83 9.08
N LEU A 121 4.47 -11.73 10.30
CA LEU A 121 5.11 -10.54 10.83
C LEU A 121 6.60 -10.78 11.05
N ASP A 122 7.41 -9.78 10.74
CA ASP A 122 8.80 -9.75 11.17
C ASP A 122 8.94 -9.48 12.69
N GLU A 123 10.11 -9.79 13.25
CA GLU A 123 10.36 -9.64 14.69
C GLU A 123 10.30 -8.18 15.16
N GLN A 124 10.57 -7.23 14.27
CA GLN A 124 10.53 -5.80 14.60
C GLN A 124 9.09 -5.31 14.76
N SER A 125 8.21 -5.70 13.84
CA SER A 125 6.79 -5.39 13.83
C SER A 125 6.08 -6.02 15.04
N LYS A 126 6.48 -7.25 15.42
CA LYS A 126 6.02 -7.89 16.67
C LYS A 126 6.45 -7.13 17.92
N ALA A 127 7.68 -6.64 17.97
CA ALA A 127 8.18 -5.87 19.11
C ALA A 127 7.46 -4.52 19.26
N GLY A 128 7.21 -3.82 18.15
CA GLY A 128 6.44 -2.57 18.13
C GLY A 128 5.02 -2.75 18.67
N PHE A 129 4.37 -3.86 18.31
CA PHE A 129 3.05 -4.20 18.83
C PHE A 129 2.99 -4.43 20.34
N LEU A 130 3.91 -5.22 20.89
CA LEU A 130 3.95 -5.50 22.32
C LEU A 130 4.10 -4.21 23.14
N ALA A 131 4.79 -3.21 22.59
CA ALA A 131 4.90 -1.89 23.20
C ALA A 131 3.57 -1.11 23.18
N VAL A 132 2.79 -1.18 22.10
CA VAL A 132 1.45 -0.55 22.01
C VAL A 132 0.49 -1.16 23.03
N LYS A 133 0.38 -2.50 23.08
CA LYS A 133 -0.46 -3.21 24.07
C LYS A 133 -0.09 -2.91 25.53
N ALA A 134 1.19 -2.64 25.81
CA ALA A 134 1.65 -2.30 27.15
C ALA A 134 1.32 -0.85 27.57
N SER A 135 0.87 -0.01 26.63
CA SER A 135 0.56 1.41 26.85
C SER A 135 -0.93 1.74 26.95
N GLU A 136 -1.81 0.76 26.72
CA GLU A 136 -3.27 0.81 26.95
C GLU A 136 -3.64 0.27 28.34
#